data_AF-A0A7S2EEZ8-F1
#
_entry.id   AF-A0A7S2EEZ8-F1
#
_cell.length_a   1.000
_cell.length_b   1.000
_cell.length_c   1.000
_cell.angle_alpha   90.00
_cell.angle_beta   90.00
_cell.angle_gamma   90.00
#
_symmetry.space_group_name_H-M   'P 1'
#
loop_
_entity.id
_entity.type
_entity.pdbx_description
1 polymer ?
#
loop_
_entity_poly.entity_id
_entity_poly.type
_entity_poly.pdbx_seq_one_letter_code
_entity_poly.pdbx_strand_id
1 'polypeptide(L)'
;AVETLTGALFQRPPLISAVKRQLRIRTIYESKLIEYDEKRNLGIFWVSCEAGTYVRTLCVHLGLLVGTGGHMQELRRVRSGVMSENDNMVTMHDVMDAQHVYDTTKDEKYLRRVVVPLEVLLINYKRVVVKDSAVNAICYGAKLMIPGLLRFADNIDVNDEVVLMTTKGEAVAVAIAQMTTAVMATCDHGCVAKIKRVIMERDVYPRRWGLGPVAQRKKALIKEGKLDKHGKPNDSTPKDWREGYKDLAGASVTAPLGGGSASEAPSTPG
;
A
#
# COMPACT_ATOMS: atom_id res chain seq x y z
N ALA A 1 -9.01 16.92 30.56
CA ALA A 1 -8.13 17.58 29.56
C ALA A 1 -7.49 16.57 28.61
N VAL A 2 -6.68 15.62 29.09
CA VAL A 2 -6.02 14.60 28.24
C VAL A 2 -7.03 13.72 27.50
N GLU A 3 -8.06 13.23 28.19
CA GLU A 3 -9.15 12.44 27.58
C GLU A 3 -10.03 13.29 26.65
N THR A 4 -10.17 14.58 26.95
CA THR A 4 -10.99 15.53 26.18
C THR A 4 -10.40 15.81 24.80
N LEU A 5 -9.08 15.77 24.66
CA LEU A 5 -8.38 15.96 23.38
C LEU A 5 -8.19 14.63 22.65
N THR A 6 -9.28 13.91 22.43
CA THR A 6 -9.35 12.70 21.60
C THR A 6 -10.27 12.93 20.40
N GLY A 7 -10.09 12.17 19.33
CA GLY A 7 -10.82 12.33 18.08
C GLY A 7 -10.21 13.40 17.15
N ALA A 8 -11.06 14.00 16.30
CA ALA A 8 -10.64 14.95 15.29
C ALA A 8 -10.38 16.34 15.89
N LEU A 9 -9.12 16.77 15.89
CA LEU A 9 -8.69 18.04 16.48
C LEU A 9 -8.17 19.01 15.43
N PHE A 10 -8.48 20.28 15.63
CA PHE A 10 -7.88 21.36 14.86
C PHE A 10 -6.46 21.64 15.34
N GLN A 11 -5.52 21.63 14.41
CA GLN A 11 -4.13 21.99 14.66
C GLN A 11 -3.63 22.99 13.62
N ARG A 12 -2.83 23.94 14.09
CA ARG A 12 -2.02 24.80 13.24
C ARG A 12 -0.55 24.48 13.51
N PRO A 13 0.26 24.22 12.47
CA PRO A 13 1.69 24.02 12.65
C PRO A 13 2.36 25.16 13.44
N PRO A 14 3.39 24.85 14.23
CA PRO A 14 4.16 25.86 14.96
C PRO A 14 4.93 26.77 13.97
N LEU A 15 5.48 27.87 14.50
CA LEU A 15 6.26 28.85 13.72
C LEU A 15 7.41 28.17 12.96
N ILE A 16 8.14 27.27 13.61
CA ILE A 16 9.20 26.47 13.01
C ILE A 16 8.58 25.15 12.54
N SER A 17 8.26 25.05 11.25
CA SER A 17 7.75 23.81 10.65
C SER A 17 8.18 23.69 9.19
N ALA A 18 8.36 22.45 8.73
CA ALA A 18 8.72 22.15 7.34
C ALA A 18 7.52 22.22 6.36
N VAL A 19 6.33 22.59 6.85
CA VAL A 19 5.08 22.61 6.07
C VAL A 19 4.36 23.94 6.24
N LYS A 20 3.58 24.32 5.24
CA LYS A 20 2.80 25.57 5.26
C LYS A 20 1.91 25.66 6.49
N ARG A 21 2.03 26.76 7.24
CA ARG A 21 1.28 27.02 8.48
C ARG A 21 -0.17 27.38 8.18
N GLN A 22 -1.02 26.35 8.12
CA GLN A 22 -2.46 26.45 7.90
C GLN A 22 -3.19 25.58 8.91
N LEU A 23 -4.46 25.90 9.20
CA LEU A 23 -5.29 25.08 10.05
C LEU A 23 -5.58 23.75 9.35
N ARG A 24 -5.46 22.64 10.07
CA ARG A 24 -5.67 21.27 9.57
C ARG A 24 -6.36 20.46 10.66
N ILE A 25 -7.09 19.44 10.24
CA ILE A 25 -7.68 18.46 11.15
C ILE A 25 -6.71 17.29 11.28
N ARG A 26 -6.44 16.87 12.51
CA ARG A 26 -5.62 15.70 12.83
C ARG A 26 -6.31 14.88 13.90
N THR A 27 -6.29 13.57 13.74
CA THR A 27 -6.99 12.67 14.66
C THR A 27 -6.05 12.19 15.75
N ILE A 28 -6.48 12.30 17.00
CA ILE A 28 -5.90 11.58 18.14
C ILE A 28 -6.77 10.35 18.36
N TYR A 29 -6.19 9.18 18.14
CA TYR A 29 -6.90 7.91 18.28
C TYR A 29 -7.10 7.56 19.75
N GLU A 30 -6.08 7.77 20.58
CA GLU A 30 -6.09 7.40 21.98
C GLU A 30 -5.08 8.25 22.75
N SER A 31 -5.40 8.60 23.99
CA SER A 31 -4.50 9.30 24.91
C SER A 31 -4.65 8.72 26.32
N LYS A 32 -3.54 8.64 27.06
CA LYS A 32 -3.49 8.09 28.42
C LYS A 32 -2.55 8.92 29.27
N LEU A 33 -3.02 9.45 30.39
CA LEU A 33 -2.14 10.05 31.39
C LEU A 33 -1.44 8.90 32.15
N ILE A 34 -0.11 8.93 32.20
CA ILE A 34 0.69 7.91 32.88
C ILE A 34 1.00 8.38 34.30
N GLU A 35 1.51 9.61 34.43
CA GLU A 35 1.95 10.15 35.71
C GLU A 35 1.76 11.67 35.70
N TYR A 36 1.46 12.24 36.86
CA TYR A 36 1.43 13.69 37.06
C TYR A 36 2.05 14.05 38.42
N ASP A 37 3.10 14.86 38.40
CA ASP A 37 3.74 15.43 39.58
C ASP A 37 3.32 16.90 39.72
N GLU A 38 2.42 17.16 40.67
CA GLU A 38 1.92 18.50 41.00
C GLU A 38 3.01 19.44 41.52
N LYS A 39 4.01 18.94 42.26
CA LYS A 39 5.06 19.80 42.83
C LYS A 39 6.00 20.32 41.73
N ARG A 40 6.23 19.50 40.71
CA ARG A 40 7.07 19.86 39.56
C ARG A 40 6.27 20.42 38.39
N ASN A 41 4.93 20.38 38.44
CA ASN A 41 4.04 20.70 37.34
C ASN A 41 4.36 19.91 36.06
N LEU A 42 4.72 18.62 36.20
CA LEU A 42 5.11 17.76 35.09
C LEU A 42 4.09 16.62 34.92
N GLY A 43 3.59 16.47 33.70
CA GLY A 43 2.71 15.37 33.32
C GLY A 43 3.34 14.52 32.22
N ILE A 44 3.37 13.21 32.44
CA ILE A 44 3.76 12.21 31.46
C ILE A 44 2.49 11.57 30.91
N PHE A 45 2.30 11.63 29.60
CA PHE A 45 1.16 11.01 28.95
C PHE A 45 1.59 10.32 27.65
N TRP A 46 0.88 9.26 27.32
CA TRP A 46 1.01 8.54 26.07
C TRP A 46 -0.09 8.99 25.09
N VAL A 47 0.24 9.05 23.80
CA VAL A 47 -0.69 9.46 22.76
C VAL A 47 -0.47 8.65 21.48
N SER A 48 -1.56 8.14 20.92
CA SER A 48 -1.64 7.57 19.58
C SER A 48 -2.36 8.55 18.66
N CYS A 49 -1.68 8.97 17.59
CA CYS A 49 -2.18 10.02 16.72
C CYS A 49 -1.88 9.76 15.25
N GLU A 50 -2.64 10.43 14.39
CA GLU A 50 -2.44 10.46 12.95
C GLU A 50 -1.07 11.07 12.59
N ALA A 51 -0.50 10.63 11.47
CA ALA A 51 0.75 11.19 10.95
C ALA A 51 0.65 12.70 10.69
N GLY A 52 1.68 13.44 11.08
CA GLY A 52 1.71 14.90 10.95
C GLY A 52 0.96 15.67 12.04
N THR A 53 0.55 14.98 13.12
CA THR A 53 0.09 15.63 14.36
C THR A 53 1.27 16.28 15.07
N TYR A 54 1.12 17.54 15.48
CA TYR A 54 2.13 18.28 16.24
C TYR A 54 1.89 18.10 17.74
N VAL A 55 2.64 17.18 18.37
CA VAL A 55 2.53 16.94 19.82
C VAL A 55 2.86 18.18 20.65
N ARG A 56 3.78 19.03 20.19
CA ARG A 56 4.05 20.33 20.82
C ARG A 56 2.80 21.22 20.89
N THR A 57 2.02 21.28 19.80
CA THR A 57 0.76 22.04 19.76
C THR A 57 -0.28 21.40 20.67
N LEU A 58 -0.31 20.06 20.76
CA LEU A 58 -1.16 19.34 21.70
C LEU A 58 -0.87 19.73 23.16
N CYS A 59 0.41 19.79 23.57
CA CYS A 59 0.79 20.25 24.91
C CYS A 59 0.32 21.68 25.21
N VAL A 60 0.40 22.59 24.23
CA VAL A 60 -0.14 23.95 24.37
C VAL A 60 -1.66 23.92 24.56
N HIS A 61 -2.38 23.13 23.76
CA HIS A 61 -3.83 23.01 23.88
C HIS A 61 -4.25 22.41 25.24
N LEU A 62 -3.53 21.43 25.75
CA LEU A 62 -3.74 20.89 27.10
C LEU A 62 -3.59 22.00 28.15
N GLY A 63 -2.52 22.79 28.06
CA GLY A 63 -2.28 23.91 28.97
C GLY A 63 -3.36 24.99 28.91
N LEU A 64 -3.89 25.27 27.71
CA LEU A 64 -5.00 26.21 27.53
C LEU A 64 -6.31 25.68 28.12
N LEU A 65 -6.59 24.37 28.01
CA LEU A 65 -7.77 23.75 28.61
C LEU A 65 -7.74 23.73 30.14
N VAL A 66 -6.55 23.58 30.73
CA VAL A 66 -6.37 23.60 32.20
C VAL A 66 -6.26 25.03 32.74
N GLY A 67 -6.06 26.04 31.88
CA GLY A 67 -6.05 27.46 32.23
C GLY A 67 -4.71 28.00 32.75
N THR A 68 -3.76 27.13 33.08
CA THR A 68 -2.42 27.51 33.59
C THR A 68 -1.39 27.71 32.47
N GLY A 69 -1.74 27.36 31.23
CA GLY A 69 -0.77 27.25 30.14
C GLY A 69 0.08 25.98 30.26
N GLY A 70 0.81 25.67 29.19
CA GLY A 70 1.60 24.44 29.10
C GLY A 70 2.46 24.41 27.85
N HIS A 71 3.61 23.75 27.94
CA HIS A 71 4.50 23.53 26.82
C HIS A 71 5.09 22.13 26.90
N MET A 72 5.63 21.66 25.77
CA MET A 72 6.26 20.34 25.70
C MET A 72 7.68 20.42 26.25
N GLN A 73 7.94 19.71 27.35
CA GLN A 73 9.26 19.59 27.97
C GLN A 73 10.14 18.60 27.19
N GLU A 74 9.67 17.37 27.07
CA GLU A 74 10.37 16.27 26.38
C GLU A 74 9.40 15.46 25.52
N LEU A 75 9.93 14.75 24.53
CA LEU A 75 9.15 13.89 23.66
C LEU A 75 9.97 12.68 23.24
N ARG A 76 9.43 11.49 23.47
CA ARG A 76 9.95 10.23 22.93
C ARG A 76 8.89 9.61 22.02
N ARG A 77 9.28 9.24 20.80
CA ARG A 77 8.41 8.49 19.88
C ARG A 77 8.62 7.00 20.09
N VAL A 78 7.62 6.35 20.68
CA VAL A 78 7.67 4.91 21.02
C VAL A 78 7.24 3.98 19.87
N ARG A 79 6.57 4.52 18.84
CA ARG A 79 6.12 3.76 17.66
C ARG A 79 6.09 4.63 16.40
N SER A 80 6.42 4.05 15.26
CA SER A 80 6.30 4.64 13.94
C SER A 80 5.82 3.59 12.93
N GLY A 81 4.58 3.71 12.47
CA GLY A 81 3.97 2.72 11.58
C GLY A 81 3.90 1.35 12.26
N VAL A 82 4.54 0.34 11.65
CA VAL A 82 4.58 -1.03 12.18
C VAL A 82 5.70 -1.29 13.17
N MET A 83 6.68 -0.38 13.29
CA MET A 83 7.83 -0.56 14.18
C MET A 83 7.63 0.18 15.50
N SER A 84 7.82 -0.52 16.61
CA SER A 84 7.85 0.01 17.97
C SER A 84 9.26 -0.02 18.56
N GLU A 85 9.45 0.59 19.72
CA GLU A 85 10.71 0.53 20.46
C GLU A 85 11.12 -0.88 20.94
N ASN A 86 10.16 -1.81 20.96
CA ASN A 86 10.43 -3.21 21.31
C ASN A 86 10.86 -4.05 20.09
N ASP A 87 10.74 -3.51 18.87
CA ASP A 87 10.97 -4.23 17.62
C ASP A 87 12.40 -3.99 17.09
N ASN A 88 13.39 -4.60 17.75
CA ASN A 88 14.80 -4.54 17.36
C ASN A 88 15.32 -3.09 17.17
N MET A 89 15.00 -2.19 18.10
CA MET A 89 15.54 -0.84 18.12
C MET A 89 17.05 -0.87 18.39
N VAL A 90 17.83 -0.26 17.49
CA VAL A 90 19.29 -0.16 17.56
C VAL A 90 19.74 1.27 17.81
N THR A 91 20.91 1.43 18.40
CA THR A 91 21.55 2.72 18.65
C THR A 91 22.56 3.06 17.54
N MET A 92 23.00 4.32 17.50
CA MET A 92 24.07 4.74 16.58
C MET A 92 25.41 4.04 16.88
N HIS A 93 25.64 3.63 18.13
CA HIS A 93 26.83 2.86 18.50
C HIS A 93 26.78 1.46 17.89
N ASP A 94 25.63 0.78 17.96
CA ASP A 94 25.47 -0.54 17.34
C ASP A 94 25.71 -0.51 15.83
N VAL A 95 25.27 0.56 15.15
CA VAL A 95 25.51 0.75 13.71
C VAL A 95 27.00 0.91 13.40
N MET A 96 27.72 1.70 14.21
CA MET A 96 29.15 1.92 14.04
C MET A 96 29.94 0.62 14.29
N ASP A 97 29.63 -0.09 15.37
CA ASP A 97 30.31 -1.32 15.75
C ASP A 97 30.04 -2.43 14.73
N ALA A 98 28.80 -2.56 14.26
CA ALA A 98 28.44 -3.55 13.24
C ALA A 98 29.21 -3.33 11.93
N GLN A 99 29.40 -2.07 11.51
CA GLN A 99 30.21 -1.74 10.35
C GLN A 99 31.69 -2.08 10.58
N HIS A 100 32.24 -1.71 11.74
CA HIS A 100 33.65 -1.97 12.06
C HIS A 100 34.00 -3.47 12.10
N VAL A 101 33.13 -4.29 12.70
CA VAL A 101 33.28 -5.75 12.75
C VAL A 101 33.28 -6.34 11.35
N TYR A 102 32.35 -5.92 10.49
CA TYR A 102 32.32 -6.36 9.10
C TYR A 102 33.60 -5.98 8.34
N ASP A 103 34.11 -4.77 8.54
CA ASP A 103 35.31 -4.31 7.82
C ASP A 103 36.56 -5.08 8.25
N THR A 104 36.67 -5.41 9.54
CA THR A 104 37.86 -6.04 10.13
C THR A 104 37.85 -7.56 10.00
N THR A 105 36.70 -8.20 10.25
CA THR A 105 36.58 -9.67 10.34
C THR A 105 35.80 -10.30 9.20
N LYS A 106 35.11 -9.48 8.38
CA LYS A 106 34.16 -9.94 7.34
C LYS A 106 32.98 -10.76 7.90
N ASP A 107 32.71 -10.71 9.20
CA ASP A 107 31.49 -11.27 9.77
C ASP A 107 30.29 -10.35 9.52
N GLU A 108 29.28 -10.87 8.81
CA GLU A 108 28.06 -10.14 8.46
C GLU A 108 26.95 -10.23 9.52
N LYS A 109 27.07 -11.12 10.51
CA LYS A 109 25.97 -11.43 11.44
C LYS A 109 25.46 -10.19 12.19
N TYR A 110 26.37 -9.35 12.66
CA TYR A 110 26.00 -8.15 13.40
C TYR A 110 25.30 -7.13 12.48
N LEU A 111 25.86 -6.91 11.29
CA LEU A 111 25.30 -5.99 10.30
C LEU A 111 23.90 -6.41 9.83
N ARG A 112 23.68 -7.72 9.60
CA ARG A 112 22.38 -8.28 9.22
C ARG A 112 21.34 -8.24 10.33
N ARG A 113 21.76 -8.08 11.60
CA ARG A 113 20.84 -7.82 12.72
C ARG A 113 20.42 -6.35 12.78
N VAL A 114 21.36 -5.43 12.50
CA VAL A 114 21.12 -3.99 12.51
C VAL A 114 20.25 -3.57 11.31
N VAL A 115 20.52 -4.11 10.12
CA VAL A 115 19.79 -3.81 8.89
C VAL A 115 18.69 -4.84 8.66
N VAL A 116 17.45 -4.43 8.90
CA VAL A 116 16.26 -5.27 8.73
C VAL A 116 15.71 -5.12 7.29
N PRO A 117 15.22 -6.22 6.66
CA PRO A 117 14.61 -6.15 5.34
C PRO A 117 13.38 -5.24 5.29
N LEU A 118 13.19 -4.55 4.16
CA LEU A 118 12.11 -3.57 3.99
C LEU A 118 10.71 -4.20 4.07
N GLU A 119 10.60 -5.49 3.80
CA GLU A 119 9.38 -6.28 3.90
C GLU A 119 8.72 -6.17 5.28
N VAL A 120 9.51 -5.96 6.34
CA VAL A 120 9.00 -5.75 7.70
C VAL A 120 8.08 -4.54 7.79
N LEU A 121 8.29 -3.51 6.97
CA LEU A 121 7.43 -2.32 6.94
C LEU A 121 6.06 -2.57 6.29
N LEU A 122 5.91 -3.70 5.58
CA LEU A 122 4.75 -4.00 4.76
C LEU A 122 3.83 -5.08 5.36
N ILE A 123 4.12 -5.54 6.58
CA ILE A 123 3.38 -6.63 7.24
C ILE A 123 1.88 -6.34 7.46
N ASN A 124 1.50 -5.06 7.56
CA ASN A 124 0.11 -4.65 7.75
C ASN A 124 -0.70 -4.64 6.44
N TYR A 125 -0.06 -4.76 5.27
CA TYR A 125 -0.74 -4.72 3.99
C TYR A 125 -1.30 -6.10 3.64
N LYS A 126 -2.48 -6.11 3.00
CA LYS A 126 -3.05 -7.34 2.44
C LYS A 126 -2.14 -7.82 1.30
N ARG A 127 -1.89 -9.13 1.25
CA ARG A 127 -0.86 -9.72 0.38
C ARG A 127 -1.45 -10.29 -0.89
N VAL A 128 -0.79 -10.05 -2.02
CA VAL A 128 -1.11 -10.65 -3.32
C VAL A 128 0.16 -11.25 -3.88
N VAL A 129 0.17 -12.58 -4.01
CA VAL A 129 1.32 -13.33 -4.53
C VAL A 129 1.24 -13.38 -6.05
N VAL A 130 2.31 -12.95 -6.71
CA VAL A 130 2.40 -12.90 -8.17
C VAL A 130 3.25 -14.05 -8.71
N LYS A 131 2.94 -14.51 -9.93
CA LYS A 131 3.77 -15.47 -10.66
C LYS A 131 5.11 -14.84 -11.04
N ASP A 132 6.18 -15.60 -10.98
CA ASP A 132 7.54 -15.19 -11.36
C ASP A 132 7.61 -14.58 -12.78
N SER A 133 6.80 -15.08 -13.71
CA SER A 133 6.72 -14.56 -15.08
C SER A 133 6.15 -13.14 -15.19
N ALA A 134 5.38 -12.70 -14.18
CA ALA A 134 4.74 -11.39 -14.13
C ALA A 134 5.56 -10.36 -13.35
N VAL A 135 6.49 -10.80 -12.48
CA VAL A 135 7.28 -9.92 -11.59
C VAL A 135 7.98 -8.81 -12.37
N ASN A 136 8.76 -9.15 -13.39
CA ASN A 136 9.52 -8.13 -14.12
C ASN A 136 8.59 -7.12 -14.82
N ALA A 137 7.46 -7.55 -15.37
CA ALA A 137 6.49 -6.63 -15.97
C ALA A 137 5.97 -5.60 -14.95
N ILE A 138 5.74 -6.02 -13.71
CA ILE A 138 5.33 -5.14 -12.60
C ILE A 138 6.47 -4.18 -12.24
N CYS A 139 7.73 -4.63 -12.24
CA CYS A 139 8.89 -3.75 -12.03
C CYS A 139 9.01 -2.64 -13.09
N TYR A 140 8.48 -2.87 -14.30
CA TYR A 140 8.38 -1.87 -15.36
C TYR A 140 7.12 -0.98 -15.29
N GLY A 141 6.24 -1.19 -14.30
CA GLY A 141 5.03 -0.41 -14.13
C GLY A 141 3.78 -1.00 -14.80
N ALA A 142 3.83 -2.25 -15.28
CA ALA A 142 2.65 -2.91 -15.83
C ALA A 142 1.62 -3.26 -14.73
N LYS A 143 0.33 -3.14 -15.04
CA LYS A 143 -0.75 -3.54 -14.13
C LYS A 143 -0.69 -5.06 -13.88
N LEU A 144 -1.08 -5.49 -12.68
CA LEU A 144 -1.23 -6.91 -12.39
C LEU A 144 -2.56 -7.40 -12.99
N MET A 145 -2.48 -8.36 -13.90
CA MET A 145 -3.64 -9.01 -14.54
C MET A 145 -3.89 -10.39 -13.93
N ILE A 146 -5.12 -10.89 -14.03
CA ILE A 146 -5.53 -12.22 -13.52
C ILE A 146 -4.55 -13.35 -13.91
N PRO A 147 -4.03 -13.45 -15.14
CA PRO A 147 -3.09 -14.52 -15.49
C PRO A 147 -1.79 -14.53 -14.66
N GLY A 148 -1.39 -13.37 -14.13
CA GLY A 148 -0.21 -13.20 -13.27
C GLY A 148 -0.48 -13.37 -11.79
N LEU A 149 -1.75 -13.47 -11.38
CA LEU A 149 -2.15 -13.74 -10.00
C LEU A 149 -1.86 -15.21 -9.67
N LEU A 150 -1.29 -15.45 -8.49
CA LEU A 150 -1.03 -16.81 -7.99
C LEU A 150 -1.82 -17.10 -6.71
N ARG A 151 -1.75 -16.21 -5.72
CA ARG A 151 -2.53 -16.27 -4.48
C ARG A 151 -2.91 -14.86 -4.03
N PHE A 152 -3.93 -14.74 -3.21
CA PHE A 152 -4.38 -13.47 -2.64
C PHE A 152 -4.83 -13.70 -1.19
N ALA A 153 -4.76 -12.64 -0.39
CA ALA A 153 -5.31 -12.63 0.96
C ALA A 153 -6.83 -12.48 0.95
N ASP A 154 -7.45 -12.86 2.05
CA ASP A 154 -8.89 -12.69 2.27
C ASP A 154 -9.25 -11.21 2.53
N ASN A 155 -10.52 -10.90 2.34
CA ASN A 155 -11.12 -9.60 2.65
C ASN A 155 -10.41 -8.42 1.94
N ILE A 156 -9.95 -8.58 0.70
CA ILE A 156 -9.47 -7.48 -0.13
C ILE A 156 -10.68 -6.79 -0.74
N ASP A 157 -10.80 -5.49 -0.51
CA ASP A 157 -11.82 -4.63 -1.11
C ASP A 157 -11.24 -3.81 -2.27
N VAL A 158 -12.13 -3.27 -3.11
CA VAL A 158 -11.72 -2.38 -4.20
C VAL A 158 -11.14 -1.09 -3.61
N ASN A 159 -10.02 -0.64 -4.17
CA ASN A 159 -9.22 0.50 -3.73
C ASN A 159 -8.38 0.29 -2.47
N ASP A 160 -8.36 -0.91 -1.89
CA ASP A 160 -7.42 -1.22 -0.81
C ASP A 160 -5.97 -1.14 -1.29
N GLU A 161 -5.10 -0.69 -0.38
CA GLU A 161 -3.66 -0.79 -0.60
C GLU A 161 -3.17 -2.21 -0.28
N VAL A 162 -2.57 -2.85 -1.28
CA VAL A 162 -2.07 -4.22 -1.20
C VAL A 162 -0.58 -4.27 -1.54
N VAL A 163 0.12 -5.24 -0.96
CA VAL A 163 1.50 -5.55 -1.31
C VAL A 163 1.53 -6.70 -2.31
N LEU A 164 2.15 -6.46 -3.47
CA LEU A 164 2.47 -7.50 -4.45
C LEU A 164 3.79 -8.14 -4.03
N MET A 165 3.80 -9.45 -3.84
CA MET A 165 4.96 -10.19 -3.37
C MET A 165 5.28 -11.41 -4.25
N THR A 166 6.55 -11.81 -4.28
CA THR A 166 6.96 -13.05 -4.94
C THR A 166 6.62 -14.27 -4.07
N THR A 167 6.76 -15.46 -4.63
CA THR A 167 6.64 -16.73 -3.89
C THR A 167 7.69 -16.88 -2.79
N LYS A 168 8.81 -16.14 -2.87
CA LYS A 168 9.90 -16.14 -1.89
C LYS A 168 9.67 -15.19 -0.71
N GLY A 169 8.64 -14.35 -0.78
CA GLY A 169 8.38 -13.35 0.26
C GLY A 169 8.88 -11.94 -0.06
N GLU A 170 9.52 -11.73 -1.21
CA GLU A 170 10.10 -10.43 -1.58
C GLU A 170 9.01 -9.45 -2.00
N ALA A 171 9.08 -8.20 -1.52
CA ALA A 171 8.13 -7.16 -1.89
C ALA A 171 8.42 -6.60 -3.29
N VAL A 172 7.52 -6.85 -4.25
CA VAL A 172 7.65 -6.37 -5.64
C VAL A 172 7.20 -4.91 -5.73
N ALA A 173 5.98 -4.61 -5.27
CA ALA A 173 5.37 -3.29 -5.37
C ALA A 173 4.21 -3.13 -4.40
N VAL A 174 3.92 -1.88 -4.02
CA VAL A 174 2.63 -1.51 -3.43
C VAL A 174 1.67 -1.14 -4.57
N ALA A 175 0.46 -1.69 -4.51
CA ALA A 175 -0.57 -1.52 -5.52
C ALA A 175 -1.93 -1.23 -4.89
N ILE A 176 -2.84 -0.72 -5.70
CA ILE A 176 -4.23 -0.46 -5.33
C ILE A 176 -5.06 -1.58 -5.97
N ALA A 177 -5.79 -2.33 -5.15
CA ALA A 177 -6.68 -3.39 -5.61
C ALA A 177 -7.79 -2.82 -6.51
N GLN A 178 -8.07 -3.50 -7.60
CA GLN A 178 -9.14 -3.15 -8.56
C GLN A 178 -10.26 -4.19 -8.57
N MET A 179 -10.13 -5.26 -7.79
CA MET A 179 -11.07 -6.35 -7.66
C MET A 179 -11.16 -6.75 -6.19
N THR A 180 -12.31 -7.26 -5.76
CA THR A 180 -12.47 -7.87 -4.43
C THR A 180 -11.95 -9.30 -4.42
N THR A 181 -11.73 -9.88 -3.23
CA THR A 181 -11.35 -11.29 -3.08
C THR A 181 -12.31 -12.25 -3.81
N ALA A 182 -13.62 -12.00 -3.75
CA ALA A 182 -14.61 -12.83 -4.44
C ALA A 182 -14.46 -12.78 -5.97
N VAL A 183 -14.23 -11.58 -6.53
CA VAL A 183 -14.04 -11.38 -7.97
C VAL A 183 -12.72 -12.00 -8.44
N MET A 184 -11.66 -11.88 -7.65
CA MET A 184 -10.37 -12.51 -7.95
C MET A 184 -10.47 -14.04 -8.03
N ALA A 185 -11.40 -14.66 -7.30
CA ALA A 185 -11.62 -16.10 -7.30
C ALA A 185 -12.44 -16.59 -8.51
N THR A 186 -13.38 -15.78 -9.01
CA THR A 186 -14.34 -16.22 -10.05
C THR A 186 -14.02 -15.73 -11.45
N CYS A 187 -13.26 -14.64 -11.61
CA CYS A 187 -13.03 -14.03 -12.91
C CYS A 187 -11.85 -14.66 -13.68
N ASP A 188 -12.08 -15.00 -14.95
CA ASP A 188 -11.04 -15.51 -15.85
C ASP A 188 -10.14 -14.40 -16.45
N HIS A 189 -10.58 -13.15 -16.39
CA HIS A 189 -9.92 -12.01 -17.04
C HIS A 189 -10.11 -10.71 -16.26
N GLY A 190 -9.15 -9.79 -16.43
CA GLY A 190 -9.21 -8.43 -15.89
C GLY A 190 -7.97 -8.01 -15.11
N CYS A 191 -8.01 -6.76 -14.64
CA CYS A 191 -6.94 -6.12 -13.87
C CYS A 191 -7.19 -6.33 -12.38
N VAL A 192 -6.25 -7.00 -11.71
CA VAL A 192 -6.31 -7.30 -10.28
C VAL A 192 -5.88 -6.08 -9.46
N ALA A 193 -4.78 -5.45 -9.84
CA ALA A 193 -4.23 -4.32 -9.11
C ALA A 193 -3.49 -3.33 -10.02
N LYS A 194 -3.65 -2.04 -9.72
CA LYS A 194 -2.92 -0.95 -10.37
C LYS A 194 -1.73 -0.57 -9.49
N ILE A 195 -0.54 -0.47 -10.07
CA ILE A 195 0.67 -0.11 -9.32
C ILE A 195 0.55 1.31 -8.75
N LYS A 196 0.88 1.45 -7.46
CA LYS A 196 1.06 2.73 -6.77
C LYS A 196 2.55 3.07 -6.66
N ARG A 197 3.38 2.10 -6.25
CA ARG A 197 4.83 2.27 -6.09
C ARG A 197 5.56 0.95 -6.31
N VAL A 198 6.50 0.93 -7.25
CA VAL A 198 7.43 -0.20 -7.44
C VAL A 198 8.54 -0.12 -6.40
N ILE A 199 8.90 -1.27 -5.82
CA ILE A 199 9.98 -1.41 -4.83
C ILE A 199 11.14 -2.21 -5.43
N MET A 200 10.84 -3.38 -5.99
CA MET A 200 11.84 -4.27 -6.57
C MET A 200 12.51 -3.66 -7.80
N GLU A 201 13.82 -3.87 -7.92
CA GLU A 201 14.58 -3.44 -9.08
C GLU A 201 14.14 -4.16 -10.37
N ARG A 202 14.43 -3.52 -11.50
CA ARG A 202 14.16 -4.09 -12.83
C ARG A 202 15.15 -5.22 -13.11
N ASP A 203 14.71 -6.20 -13.87
CA ASP A 203 15.54 -7.32 -14.34
C ASP A 203 16.13 -8.25 -13.24
N VAL A 204 15.66 -8.14 -11.98
CA VAL A 204 15.88 -9.16 -10.93
C VAL A 204 15.27 -10.51 -11.35
N TYR A 205 14.12 -10.46 -12.02
CA TYR A 205 13.47 -11.61 -12.64
C TYR A 205 13.54 -11.50 -14.17
N PRO A 206 13.68 -12.62 -14.90
CA PRO A 206 13.81 -12.59 -16.36
C PRO A 206 12.56 -12.06 -17.04
N ARG A 207 12.73 -11.38 -18.18
CA ARG A 207 11.63 -10.88 -19.00
C ARG A 207 10.89 -12.06 -19.64
N ARG A 208 9.67 -12.33 -19.18
CA ARG A 208 8.83 -13.42 -19.70
C ARG A 208 7.51 -12.95 -20.34
N TRP A 209 7.30 -11.64 -20.48
CA TRP A 209 6.11 -11.13 -21.17
C TRP A 209 6.17 -11.47 -22.67
N GLY A 210 5.02 -11.82 -23.25
CA GLY A 210 4.92 -12.17 -24.67
C GLY A 210 5.42 -13.56 -25.05
N LEU A 211 5.74 -14.41 -24.06
CA LEU A 211 6.06 -15.84 -24.23
C LEU A 211 4.89 -16.77 -23.83
N GLY A 212 3.76 -16.24 -23.36
CA GLY A 212 2.59 -17.05 -23.00
C GLY A 212 1.89 -17.65 -24.23
N PRO A 213 1.09 -18.73 -24.07
CA PRO A 213 0.46 -19.45 -25.19
C PRO A 213 -0.35 -18.55 -26.13
N VAL A 214 -1.14 -17.64 -25.55
CA VAL A 214 -1.95 -16.67 -26.32
C VAL A 214 -1.07 -15.66 -27.06
N ALA A 215 0.00 -15.18 -26.44
CA ALA A 215 0.91 -14.22 -27.06
C ALA A 215 1.75 -14.85 -28.19
N GLN A 216 2.17 -16.10 -28.02
CA GLN A 216 2.84 -16.87 -29.07
C GLN A 216 1.88 -17.15 -30.23
N ARG A 217 0.64 -17.56 -29.96
CA ARG A 217 -0.40 -17.75 -30.99
C ARG A 217 -0.69 -16.45 -31.74
N LYS A 218 -0.77 -15.31 -31.04
CA LYS A 218 -0.89 -13.98 -31.67
C LYS A 218 0.27 -13.67 -32.61
N LYS A 219 1.52 -13.88 -32.16
CA LYS A 219 2.72 -13.66 -32.98
C LYS A 219 2.77 -14.60 -34.20
N ALA A 220 2.38 -15.86 -34.04
CA ALA A 220 2.30 -16.82 -35.14
C ALA A 220 1.25 -16.38 -36.19
N LEU A 221 0.06 -15.98 -35.75
CA LEU A 221 -1.00 -15.49 -36.63
C LEU A 221 -0.62 -14.20 -37.37
N ILE A 222 0.14 -13.29 -36.74
CA ILE A 222 0.70 -12.10 -37.41
C ILE A 222 1.72 -12.53 -38.47
N LYS A 223 2.61 -13.47 -38.16
CA LYS A 223 3.61 -14.00 -39.12
C LYS A 223 2.95 -14.72 -40.31
N GLU A 224 1.84 -15.39 -40.07
CA GLU A 224 1.03 -16.07 -41.11
C GLU A 224 0.13 -15.10 -41.91
N GLY A 225 0.14 -13.80 -41.62
CA GLY A 225 -0.70 -12.80 -42.30
C GLY A 225 -2.20 -12.88 -41.97
N LYS A 226 -2.58 -13.70 -40.98
CA LYS A 226 -3.96 -13.87 -40.51
C LYS A 226 -4.39 -12.82 -39.48
N LEU A 227 -3.48 -11.92 -39.09
CA LEU A 227 -3.72 -10.74 -38.27
C LEU A 227 -2.90 -9.58 -38.84
N ASP A 228 -3.32 -8.34 -38.62
CA ASP A 228 -2.57 -7.17 -39.05
C ASP A 228 -1.26 -6.97 -38.24
N LYS A 229 -0.42 -6.02 -38.67
CA LYS A 229 0.85 -5.65 -38.00
C LYS A 229 0.68 -5.17 -36.54
N HIS A 230 -0.54 -4.81 -36.12
CA HIS A 230 -0.89 -4.39 -34.76
C HIS A 230 -1.65 -5.49 -33.99
N GLY A 231 -1.87 -6.65 -34.60
CA GLY A 231 -2.58 -7.79 -34.04
C GLY A 231 -4.10 -7.65 -33.97
N LYS A 232 -4.70 -6.81 -34.81
CA LYS A 232 -6.16 -6.71 -35.01
C LYS A 232 -6.64 -7.75 -36.04
N PRO A 233 -7.91 -8.21 -35.93
CA PRO A 233 -8.50 -9.12 -36.90
C PRO A 233 -8.55 -8.54 -38.32
N ASN A 234 -8.26 -9.37 -39.31
CA ASN A 234 -8.47 -9.13 -40.74
C ASN A 234 -9.42 -10.20 -41.33
N ASP A 235 -9.68 -10.15 -42.63
CA ASP A 235 -10.60 -11.09 -43.30
C ASP A 235 -10.14 -12.55 -43.19
N SER A 236 -8.83 -12.78 -43.05
CA SER A 236 -8.20 -14.10 -42.93
C SER A 236 -8.07 -14.60 -41.48
N THR A 237 -8.59 -13.88 -40.49
CA THR A 237 -8.48 -14.28 -39.08
C THR A 237 -9.41 -15.46 -38.76
N PRO A 238 -8.91 -16.55 -38.14
CA PRO A 238 -9.75 -17.69 -37.72
C PRO A 238 -10.91 -17.27 -36.81
N LYS A 239 -12.09 -17.90 -36.97
CA LYS A 239 -13.30 -17.61 -36.16
C LYS A 239 -13.03 -17.77 -34.66
N ASP A 240 -12.31 -18.82 -34.26
CA ASP A 240 -11.90 -19.08 -32.87
C ASP A 240 -11.14 -17.90 -32.23
N TRP A 241 -10.36 -17.16 -33.01
CA TRP A 241 -9.62 -16.00 -32.51
C TRP A 241 -10.52 -14.76 -32.42
N ARG A 242 -11.45 -14.58 -33.36
CA ARG A 242 -12.40 -13.44 -33.32
C ARG A 242 -13.36 -13.54 -32.13
N GLU A 243 -13.80 -14.75 -31.81
CA GLU A 243 -14.80 -14.98 -30.75
C GLU A 243 -14.14 -15.10 -29.37
N GLY A 244 -12.90 -15.61 -29.27
CA GLY A 244 -12.22 -15.86 -28.00
C GLY A 244 -11.23 -14.79 -27.53
N TYR A 245 -10.71 -13.92 -28.42
CA TYR A 245 -9.68 -12.95 -28.04
C TYR A 245 -10.29 -11.61 -27.59
N LYS A 246 -10.15 -11.28 -26.30
CA LYS A 246 -10.44 -9.95 -25.76
C LYS A 246 -9.15 -9.13 -25.65
N ASP A 247 -9.08 -8.02 -26.38
CA ASP A 247 -7.96 -7.08 -26.26
C ASP A 247 -8.13 -6.21 -25.01
N LEU A 248 -7.32 -6.47 -23.99
CA LEU A 248 -7.35 -5.75 -22.72
C LEU A 248 -6.41 -4.53 -22.69
N ALA A 249 -5.68 -4.24 -23.78
CA ALA A 249 -4.74 -3.13 -23.84
C ALA A 249 -5.44 -1.75 -23.83
N GLY A 250 -6.74 -1.70 -24.15
CA GLY A 250 -7.52 -0.46 -24.28
C GLY A 250 -8.71 -0.29 -23.34
N ALA A 251 -8.91 -1.18 -22.35
CA ALA A 251 -10.06 -1.07 -21.45
C ALA A 251 -9.89 0.09 -20.45
N SER A 252 -10.24 1.31 -20.89
CA SER A 252 -10.64 2.40 -20.02
C SER A 252 -11.98 2.05 -19.36
N VAL A 253 -12.06 2.33 -18.06
CA VAL A 253 -13.22 2.13 -17.19
C VAL A 253 -14.50 2.70 -17.82
N THR A 254 -15.53 1.87 -17.98
CA THR A 254 -16.96 2.18 -17.80
C THR A 254 -17.77 0.92 -18.10
N ALA A 255 -18.08 0.13 -17.07
CA ALA A 255 -19.25 -0.74 -17.12
C ALA A 255 -20.40 0.05 -16.48
N PRO A 256 -21.55 0.26 -17.15
CA PRO A 256 -22.74 0.77 -16.49
C PRO A 256 -23.21 -0.28 -15.49
N LEU A 257 -23.38 0.13 -14.23
CA LEU A 257 -24.17 -0.62 -13.26
C LEU A 257 -25.57 -0.80 -13.85
N GLY A 258 -25.99 -2.05 -14.02
CA GLY A 258 -27.29 -2.41 -14.56
C GLY A 258 -28.41 -1.74 -13.76
N GLY A 259 -29.20 -0.91 -14.45
CA GLY A 259 -30.49 -0.48 -13.96
C GLY A 259 -31.42 -1.69 -13.94
N GLY A 260 -31.78 -2.14 -12.74
CA GLY A 260 -32.89 -3.06 -12.56
C GLY A 260 -34.16 -2.41 -13.11
N SER A 261 -34.77 -3.04 -14.11
CA SER A 261 -36.11 -2.71 -14.56
C SER A 261 -37.08 -2.98 -13.41
N ALA A 262 -37.60 -1.90 -12.84
CA ALA A 262 -38.66 -1.92 -11.84
C ALA A 262 -39.89 -2.65 -12.40
N SER A 263 -40.42 -3.57 -11.59
CA SER A 263 -41.70 -4.24 -11.78
C SER A 263 -42.84 -3.22 -11.87
N GLU A 264 -43.64 -3.29 -12.92
CA GLU A 264 -44.93 -2.59 -13.05
C GLU A 264 -45.85 -2.97 -11.88
N ALA A 265 -46.34 -1.97 -11.16
CA ALA A 265 -47.46 -2.12 -10.24
C ALA A 265 -48.78 -2.06 -11.02
N PRO A 266 -49.79 -2.89 -10.70
CA PRO A 266 -51.06 -2.88 -11.40
C PRO A 266 -51.90 -1.67 -11.00
N SER A 267 -52.46 -0.98 -12.00
CA SER A 267 -53.45 0.07 -11.85
C SER A 267 -54.79 -0.50 -11.35
N THR A 268 -55.25 -0.09 -10.17
CA THR A 268 -56.65 -0.25 -9.74
C THR A 268 -57.53 0.83 -10.39
N PRO A 269 -58.67 0.48 -11.01
CA PRO A 269 -59.69 1.44 -11.41
C PRO A 269 -60.76 1.58 -10.32
N GLY A 270 -61.27 2.80 -10.12
CA GLY A 270 -62.58 3.08 -9.50
C GLY A 270 -62.71 2.80 -8.01
#